data_AF-A0A9P9M401-F1
#
_entry.id   AF-A0A9P9M401-F1
#
_cell.length_a   1.000
_cell.length_b   1.000
_cell.length_c   1.000
_cell.angle_alpha   90.00
_cell.angle_beta   90.00
_cell.angle_gamma   90.00
#
_symmetry.space_group_name_H-M   'P 1'
#
loop_
_entity.id
_entity.type
_entity.pdbx_description
1 polymer ?
#
loop_
_entity_poly.entity_id
_entity_poly.type
_entity_poly.pdbx_seq_one_letter_code
_entity_poly.pdbx_strand_id
1 'polypeptide(L)'
;MAEPKLVWNPDNVRDVAESVGISALNEDAVRTLSQEVEYRVGQVIVEAMRFMHAGKRTVLGTQDISQALKVLDVEPLYGYESTRPLRFGEASLGPGQPLFYIEDEEVDFEKLINAPLPKVPRDVSFTAHWLAVEGVQPSIPQNPTTAEARANELVPKGPGANPALAALAGNDNSAFKPAVKHVVSRELILFFDKIKTALLDESPDQEVVILRKSALESVRSDPGLHQLVPYFVQFVAEKVTHSTGNLFILQQMMELTQAMIENKSLFVDPYVASLVPPIITCIIGRTLGGDAPGSLKDQYQLRDLAVSLIGRIAGQFSNTSAELQARLARTFLKNFLDPSRTLDVHYGAINGITTIGGPTAISALVLPNLKAYEYVLTKAQNELGPTDDKVVMLMAAIMKGILSLVDISDSPTPTTNGTNGNAAEAQLIEDYLGTIIGSRVVAIGNHKLNEAILKSRELA
;
A
#
# COMPACT_ATOMS: atom_id res chain seq x y z
N MET A 1 49.70 29.58 -33.64
CA MET A 1 48.45 28.84 -33.41
C MET A 1 48.67 27.44 -33.92
N ALA A 2 48.58 26.41 -33.07
CA ALA A 2 48.60 25.03 -33.55
C ALA A 2 47.34 24.81 -34.40
N GLU A 3 47.49 24.28 -35.61
CA GLU A 3 46.34 23.94 -36.44
C GLU A 3 45.46 22.93 -35.69
N PRO A 4 44.13 23.12 -35.67
CA PRO A 4 43.24 22.17 -35.02
C PRO A 4 43.40 20.81 -35.70
N LYS A 5 43.82 19.81 -34.93
CA LYS A 5 43.93 18.43 -35.43
C LYS A 5 42.52 17.89 -35.65
N LEU A 6 42.11 17.84 -36.91
CA LEU A 6 40.85 17.23 -37.33
C LEU A 6 40.87 15.73 -37.05
N VAL A 7 39.72 15.20 -36.66
CA VAL A 7 39.52 13.76 -36.47
C VAL A 7 39.13 13.10 -37.79
N TRP A 8 38.48 13.84 -38.70
CA TRP A 8 38.12 13.37 -40.03
C TRP A 8 39.36 13.14 -40.91
N ASN A 9 39.43 11.99 -41.58
CA ASN A 9 40.53 11.67 -42.50
C ASN A 9 40.39 12.51 -43.79
N PRO A 10 41.35 13.40 -44.11
CA PRO A 10 41.28 14.22 -45.33
C PRO A 10 41.35 13.39 -46.61
N ASP A 11 41.92 12.18 -46.58
CA ASP A 11 41.98 11.29 -47.75
C ASP A 11 40.57 10.91 -48.25
N ASN A 12 39.59 10.77 -47.35
CA ASN A 12 38.20 10.48 -47.72
C ASN A 12 37.60 11.56 -48.64
N VAL A 13 38.02 12.84 -48.49
CA VAL A 13 37.55 13.93 -49.36
C VAL A 13 38.16 13.82 -50.75
N ARG A 14 39.43 13.37 -50.84
CA ARG A 14 40.12 13.12 -52.11
C ARG A 14 39.48 11.94 -52.84
N ASP A 15 39.20 10.85 -52.14
CA ASP A 15 38.55 9.66 -52.72
C ASP A 15 37.18 9.99 -53.33
N VAL A 16 36.38 10.82 -52.64
CA VAL A 16 35.10 11.29 -53.16
C VAL A 16 35.28 12.21 -54.37
N ALA A 17 36.28 13.09 -54.37
CA ALA A 17 36.58 13.94 -55.53
C ALA A 17 36.98 13.12 -56.76
N GLU A 18 37.82 12.09 -56.58
CA GLU A 18 38.21 11.16 -57.64
C GLU A 18 37.01 10.36 -58.17
N SER A 19 36.07 9.96 -57.30
CA SER A 19 34.84 9.25 -57.71
C SER A 19 33.95 10.07 -58.66
N VAL A 20 34.02 11.40 -58.58
CA VAL A 20 33.31 12.35 -59.45
C VAL A 20 34.14 12.71 -60.69
N GLY A 21 35.39 12.24 -60.78
CA GLY A 21 36.29 12.45 -61.92
C GLY A 21 37.23 13.66 -61.77
N ILE A 22 37.38 14.21 -60.57
CA ILE A 22 38.31 15.31 -60.27
C ILE A 22 39.63 14.71 -59.77
N SER A 23 40.68 14.76 -60.59
CA SER A 23 41.96 14.08 -60.30
C SER A 23 42.93 14.84 -59.39
N ALA A 24 42.75 16.15 -59.21
CA ALA A 24 43.60 16.96 -58.34
C ALA A 24 42.79 18.06 -57.65
N LEU A 25 42.78 18.03 -56.32
CA LEU A 25 42.17 19.06 -55.48
C LEU A 25 43.27 19.91 -54.81
N ASN A 26 43.06 21.22 -54.67
CA ASN A 26 43.97 22.07 -53.92
C ASN A 26 43.94 21.67 -52.42
N GLU A 27 45.11 21.64 -51.77
CA GLU A 27 45.26 21.27 -50.36
C GLU A 27 44.44 22.16 -49.41
N ASP A 28 44.35 23.47 -49.72
CA ASP A 28 43.50 24.37 -48.95
C ASP A 28 42.01 24.00 -49.02
N ALA A 29 41.55 23.52 -50.19
CA ALA A 29 40.18 23.07 -50.37
C ALA A 29 39.92 21.75 -49.63
N VAL A 30 40.86 20.80 -49.65
CA VAL A 30 40.77 19.54 -48.87
C VAL A 30 40.64 19.87 -47.38
N ARG A 31 41.47 20.79 -46.87
CA ARG A 31 41.43 21.21 -45.46
C ARG A 31 40.08 21.82 -45.09
N THR A 32 39.59 22.80 -45.84
CA THR A 32 38.32 23.47 -45.54
C THR A 32 37.12 22.53 -45.65
N LEU A 33 37.08 21.66 -46.67
CA LEU A 33 36.01 20.68 -46.81
C LEU A 33 36.01 19.65 -45.67
N SER A 34 37.19 19.18 -45.26
CA SER A 34 37.31 18.25 -44.12
C SER A 34 36.79 18.88 -42.82
N GLN A 35 37.09 20.16 -42.59
CA GLN A 35 36.57 20.92 -41.44
C GLN A 35 35.05 21.04 -41.46
N GLU A 36 34.48 21.37 -42.62
CA GLU A 36 33.03 21.51 -42.76
C GLU A 36 32.31 20.16 -42.59
N VAL A 37 32.85 19.06 -43.16
CA VAL A 37 32.28 17.71 -42.99
C VAL A 37 32.26 17.31 -41.52
N GLU A 38 33.38 17.48 -40.80
CA GLU A 38 33.45 17.16 -39.37
C GLU A 38 32.44 17.98 -38.55
N TYR A 39 32.30 19.28 -38.86
CA TYR A 39 31.31 20.16 -38.22
C TYR A 39 29.87 19.69 -38.47
N ARG A 40 29.53 19.34 -39.72
CA ARG A 40 28.18 18.87 -40.09
C ARG A 40 27.84 17.52 -39.45
N VAL A 41 28.79 16.58 -39.42
CA VAL A 41 28.63 15.29 -38.72
C VAL A 41 28.41 15.54 -37.22
N GLY A 42 29.19 16.43 -36.60
CA GLY A 42 29.00 16.83 -35.21
C GLY A 42 27.61 17.42 -34.95
N GLN A 43 27.12 18.29 -35.84
CA GLN A 43 25.78 18.88 -35.75
C GLN A 43 24.68 17.81 -35.76
N VAL A 44 24.75 16.84 -36.69
CA VAL A 44 23.81 15.72 -36.76
C VAL A 44 23.84 14.88 -35.49
N ILE A 45 25.04 14.56 -34.97
CA ILE A 45 25.20 13.77 -33.74
C ILE A 45 24.58 14.49 -32.54
N VAL A 46 24.82 15.79 -32.40
CA VAL A 46 24.28 16.58 -31.27
C VAL A 46 22.75 16.63 -31.32
N GLU A 47 22.15 16.83 -32.49
CA GLU A 47 20.69 16.81 -32.63
C GLU A 47 20.12 15.40 -32.40
N ALA A 48 20.76 14.35 -32.90
CA ALA A 48 20.37 12.97 -32.65
C ALA A 48 20.43 12.62 -31.15
N MET A 49 21.46 13.09 -30.43
CA MET A 49 21.55 12.93 -28.99
C MET A 49 20.38 13.60 -28.26
N ARG A 50 19.87 14.74 -28.73
CA ARG A 50 18.67 15.36 -28.12
C ARG A 50 17.46 14.45 -28.22
N PHE A 51 17.24 13.81 -29.37
CA PHE A 51 16.17 12.82 -29.55
C PHE A 51 16.34 11.59 -28.65
N MET A 52 17.57 11.09 -28.52
CA MET A 52 17.88 9.97 -27.61
C MET A 52 17.54 10.28 -26.16
N HIS A 53 17.98 11.45 -25.67
CA HIS A 53 17.70 11.89 -24.30
C HIS A 53 16.20 12.18 -24.09
N ALA A 54 15.53 12.78 -25.08
CA ALA A 54 14.07 12.98 -25.04
C ALA A 54 13.31 11.64 -24.99
N GLY A 55 13.83 10.61 -25.65
CA GLY A 55 13.35 9.23 -25.58
C GLY A 55 13.73 8.49 -24.30
N LYS A 56 14.42 9.14 -23.34
CA LYS A 56 14.91 8.54 -22.08
C LYS A 56 15.77 7.28 -22.30
N ARG A 57 16.50 7.23 -23.42
CA ARG A 57 17.41 6.14 -23.77
C ARG A 57 18.86 6.59 -23.55
N THR A 58 19.75 5.62 -23.36
CA THR A 58 21.20 5.84 -23.24
C THR A 58 21.98 5.38 -24.47
N VAL A 59 21.30 4.73 -25.43
CA VAL A 59 21.87 4.21 -26.67
C VAL A 59 21.24 4.97 -27.83
N LEU A 60 22.10 5.56 -28.68
CA LEU A 60 21.70 6.27 -29.89
C LEU A 60 21.27 5.27 -30.96
N GLY A 61 20.02 5.37 -31.42
CA GLY A 61 19.48 4.51 -32.47
C GLY A 61 19.54 5.16 -33.86
N THR A 62 19.39 4.36 -34.91
CA THR A 62 19.27 4.84 -36.31
C THR A 62 18.08 5.79 -36.50
N GLN A 63 17.01 5.59 -35.74
CA GLN A 63 15.83 6.46 -35.73
C GLN A 63 16.16 7.86 -35.22
N ASP A 64 17.03 7.99 -34.20
CA ASP A 64 17.41 9.29 -33.64
C ASP A 64 18.16 10.13 -34.68
N ILE A 65 19.08 9.49 -35.43
CA ILE A 65 19.81 10.11 -36.55
C ILE A 65 18.84 10.46 -37.68
N SER A 66 17.91 9.58 -38.01
CA SER A 66 16.90 9.83 -39.06
C SER A 66 16.01 11.04 -38.74
N GLN A 67 15.66 11.24 -37.46
CA GLN A 67 14.91 12.43 -37.03
C GLN A 67 15.80 13.68 -37.03
N ALA A 68 17.07 13.56 -36.63
CA ALA A 68 18.02 14.67 -36.70
C ALA A 68 18.22 15.17 -38.15
N LEU A 69 18.36 14.27 -39.12
CA LEU A 69 18.47 14.62 -40.54
C LEU A 69 17.24 15.39 -41.03
N LYS A 70 16.03 14.95 -40.64
CA LYS A 70 14.79 15.65 -40.99
C LYS A 70 14.71 17.06 -40.41
N VAL A 71 15.15 17.26 -39.17
CA VAL A 71 15.16 18.58 -38.52
C VAL A 71 16.18 19.51 -39.15
N LEU A 72 17.30 18.97 -39.63
CA LEU A 72 18.35 19.71 -40.31
C LEU A 72 18.06 19.91 -41.81
N ASP A 73 16.87 19.55 -42.27
CA ASP A 73 16.45 19.59 -43.68
C ASP A 73 17.41 18.84 -44.63
N VAL A 74 18.02 17.76 -44.14
CA VAL A 74 18.87 16.86 -44.92
C VAL A 74 18.03 15.75 -45.52
N GLU A 75 18.36 15.33 -46.74
CA GLU A 75 17.71 14.22 -47.42
C GLU A 75 17.75 12.94 -46.57
N PRO A 76 16.64 12.19 -46.47
CA PRO A 76 16.56 11.00 -45.64
C PRO A 76 17.41 9.86 -46.20
N LEU A 77 18.22 9.25 -45.34
CA LEU A 77 19.03 8.07 -45.66
C LEU A 77 18.20 6.79 -45.41
N TYR A 78 17.87 6.08 -46.48
CA TYR A 78 17.14 4.81 -46.44
C TYR A 78 18.08 3.60 -46.35
N GLY A 79 17.55 2.46 -45.91
CA GLY A 79 18.30 1.18 -45.88
C GLY A 79 19.05 0.89 -44.57
N TYR A 80 18.95 1.76 -43.57
CA TYR A 80 19.57 1.55 -42.25
C TYR A 80 18.53 1.06 -41.22
N GLU A 81 18.61 -0.22 -40.86
CA GLU A 81 17.76 -0.82 -39.83
C GLU A 81 18.61 -1.44 -38.70
N SER A 82 18.15 -1.33 -37.45
CA SER A 82 18.84 -1.89 -36.29
C SER A 82 18.80 -3.43 -36.21
N THR A 83 17.99 -4.08 -37.04
CA THR A 83 17.76 -5.54 -37.02
C THR A 83 18.88 -6.33 -37.69
N ARG A 84 19.62 -5.71 -38.63
CA ARG A 84 20.74 -6.33 -39.35
C ARG A 84 22.01 -5.51 -39.14
N PRO A 85 22.99 -6.00 -38.35
CA PRO A 85 24.25 -5.31 -38.19
C PRO A 85 25.02 -5.28 -39.51
N LEU A 86 25.63 -4.13 -39.84
CA LEU A 86 26.51 -3.99 -41.00
C LEU A 86 27.79 -4.80 -40.79
N ARG A 87 28.20 -5.54 -41.82
CA ARG A 87 29.48 -6.26 -41.86
C ARG A 87 30.41 -5.55 -42.82
N PHE A 88 31.56 -5.11 -42.31
CA PHE A 88 32.59 -4.46 -43.11
C PHE A 88 33.63 -5.51 -43.50
N GLY A 89 33.74 -5.77 -44.80
CA GLY A 89 34.81 -6.58 -45.39
C GLY A 89 36.03 -5.71 -45.66
N GLU A 90 37.22 -6.28 -45.52
CA GLU A 90 38.49 -5.63 -45.87
C GLU A 90 39.00 -6.18 -47.20
N ALA A 91 39.27 -5.29 -48.15
CA ALA A 91 39.91 -5.61 -49.42
C ALA A 91 41.26 -4.90 -49.51
N SER A 92 42.35 -5.67 -49.49
CA SER A 92 43.70 -5.15 -49.72
C SER A 92 44.03 -5.24 -51.21
N LEU A 93 43.91 -4.13 -51.94
CA LEU A 93 44.27 -4.06 -53.36
C LEU A 93 45.73 -3.55 -53.50
N GLY A 94 46.70 -4.47 -53.47
CA GLY A 94 48.12 -4.15 -53.68
C GLY A 94 48.80 -3.43 -52.50
N PRO A 95 49.95 -2.75 -52.72
CA PRO A 95 50.73 -2.09 -51.65
C PRO A 95 50.13 -0.72 -51.21
N GLY A 96 48.80 -0.63 -51.11
CA GLY A 96 48.04 0.58 -50.76
C GLY A 96 47.38 0.52 -49.38
N GLN A 97 46.64 1.59 -49.03
CA GLN A 97 45.79 1.62 -47.83
C GLN A 97 44.65 0.57 -47.94
N PRO A 98 44.23 -0.06 -46.83
CA PRO A 98 43.15 -1.04 -46.85
C PRO A 98 41.80 -0.37 -47.16
N LEU A 99 41.07 -0.92 -48.13
CA LEU A 99 39.73 -0.46 -48.49
C LEU A 99 38.69 -1.29 -47.72
N PHE A 100 37.76 -0.63 -47.07
CA PHE A 100 36.63 -1.30 -46.41
C PHE A 100 35.39 -1.17 -47.29
N TYR A 101 34.67 -2.27 -47.46
CA TYR A 101 33.40 -2.30 -48.17
C TYR A 101 32.32 -2.96 -47.32
N ILE A 102 31.06 -2.62 -47.59
CA ILE A 102 29.93 -3.27 -46.94
C ILE A 102 29.62 -4.53 -47.73
N GLU A 103 29.67 -5.68 -47.07
CA GLU A 103 29.27 -6.95 -47.69
C GLU A 103 27.76 -6.96 -47.91
N ASP A 104 27.33 -7.05 -49.17
CA ASP A 104 25.92 -7.23 -49.53
C ASP A 104 25.70 -8.65 -50.05
N GLU A 105 24.99 -9.46 -49.26
CA GLU A 105 24.66 -10.84 -49.60
C GLU A 105 23.35 -10.85 -50.39
N GLU A 106 23.40 -11.30 -51.64
CA GLU A 106 22.21 -11.52 -52.47
C GLU A 106 21.33 -12.62 -51.86
N VAL A 107 20.03 -12.33 -51.70
CA VAL A 107 19.06 -13.27 -51.13
C VAL A 107 18.01 -13.64 -52.17
N ASP A 108 17.74 -14.93 -52.31
CA ASP A 108 16.68 -15.44 -53.18
C ASP A 108 15.29 -15.04 -52.65
N PHE A 109 14.43 -14.55 -53.55
CA PHE A 109 13.07 -14.13 -53.23
C PHE A 109 12.20 -15.27 -52.70
N GLU A 110 12.38 -16.50 -53.20
CA GLU A 110 11.60 -17.65 -52.71
C GLU A 110 11.89 -17.93 -51.23
N LYS A 111 13.14 -17.74 -50.81
CA LYS A 111 13.57 -17.89 -49.42
C LYS A 111 12.97 -16.82 -48.51
N LEU A 112 12.85 -15.58 -49.02
CA LEU A 112 12.26 -14.47 -48.27
C LEU A 112 10.74 -14.63 -48.12
N ILE A 113 10.04 -15.04 -49.19
CA ILE A 113 8.58 -15.24 -49.18
C ILE A 113 8.18 -16.37 -48.23
N ASN A 114 8.96 -17.45 -48.20
CA ASN A 114 8.71 -18.60 -47.35
C ASN A 114 9.27 -18.44 -45.92
N ALA A 115 9.85 -17.29 -45.59
CA ALA A 115 10.38 -17.04 -44.25
C ALA A 115 9.24 -16.94 -43.22
N PRO A 116 9.39 -17.57 -42.04
CA PRO A 116 8.36 -17.51 -41.00
C PRO A 116 8.22 -16.09 -40.43
N LEU A 117 7.00 -15.73 -40.05
CA LEU A 117 6.71 -14.45 -39.41
C LEU A 117 7.46 -14.32 -38.07
N PRO A 118 7.94 -13.10 -37.74
CA PRO A 118 8.60 -12.86 -36.46
C PRO A 118 7.62 -13.01 -35.29
N LYS A 119 8.14 -13.35 -34.12
CA LYS A 119 7.35 -13.45 -32.89
C LYS A 119 6.99 -12.05 -32.39
N VAL A 120 5.72 -11.84 -32.06
CA VAL A 120 5.24 -10.58 -31.49
C VAL A 120 5.45 -10.60 -29.97
N PRO A 121 6.07 -9.56 -29.37
CA PRO A 121 6.16 -9.41 -27.91
C PRO A 121 4.77 -9.30 -27.26
N ARG A 122 4.71 -9.49 -25.93
CA ARG A 122 3.49 -9.22 -25.17
C ARG A 122 3.23 -7.71 -25.10
N ASP A 123 1.96 -7.35 -24.93
CA ASP A 123 1.57 -5.97 -24.67
C ASP A 123 2.19 -5.43 -23.37
N VAL A 124 2.32 -4.11 -23.30
CA VAL A 124 2.92 -3.42 -22.17
C VAL A 124 2.01 -3.53 -20.94
N SER A 125 2.55 -4.12 -19.86
CA SER A 125 1.93 -4.16 -18.54
C SER A 125 2.88 -3.60 -17.48
N PHE A 126 2.35 -3.08 -16.37
CA PHE A 126 3.16 -2.67 -15.23
C PHE A 126 2.98 -3.62 -14.04
N THR A 127 4.04 -3.78 -13.25
CA THR A 127 4.02 -4.53 -11.99
C THR A 127 4.57 -3.63 -10.90
N ALA A 128 3.75 -3.34 -9.89
CA ALA A 128 4.15 -2.52 -8.75
C ALA A 128 4.74 -3.38 -7.63
N HIS A 129 5.76 -2.85 -6.95
CA HIS A 129 6.32 -3.43 -5.73
C HIS A 129 6.86 -2.31 -4.83
N TRP A 130 7.08 -2.62 -3.55
CA TRP A 130 7.69 -1.69 -2.61
C TRP A 130 9.19 -1.61 -2.81
N LEU A 131 9.69 -0.48 -3.30
CA LEU A 131 11.12 -0.21 -3.40
C LEU A 131 11.75 0.10 -2.02
N ALA A 132 11.01 0.82 -1.17
CA ALA A 132 11.43 1.17 0.18
C ALA A 132 10.22 1.31 1.11
N VAL A 133 10.41 0.96 2.38
CA VAL A 133 9.49 1.20 3.49
C VAL A 133 10.30 1.87 4.59
N GLU A 134 9.91 3.06 5.04
CA GLU A 134 10.67 3.84 6.04
C GLU A 134 12.14 4.09 5.66
N GLY A 135 12.41 4.28 4.36
CA GLY A 135 13.76 4.48 3.84
C GLY A 135 14.62 3.21 3.80
N VAL A 136 14.08 2.05 4.18
CA VAL A 136 14.74 0.74 4.09
C VAL A 136 14.18 -0.05 2.92
N GLN A 137 15.06 -0.56 2.07
CA GLN A 137 14.67 -1.44 0.97
C GLN A 137 14.29 -2.83 1.48
N PRO A 138 13.07 -3.33 1.24
CA PRO A 138 12.68 -4.67 1.65
C PRO A 138 13.35 -5.72 0.76
N SER A 139 13.72 -6.85 1.36
CA SER A 139 14.34 -7.99 0.67
C SER A 139 13.31 -8.82 -0.09
N ILE A 140 12.78 -8.27 -1.19
CA ILE A 140 11.89 -8.97 -2.12
C ILE A 140 12.64 -9.28 -3.43
N PRO A 141 12.24 -10.31 -4.20
CA PRO A 141 12.94 -10.70 -5.42
C PRO A 141 13.08 -9.60 -6.48
N GLN A 142 12.19 -8.60 -6.46
CA GLN A 142 12.21 -7.47 -7.39
C GLN A 142 13.23 -6.39 -7.01
N ASN A 143 13.66 -6.34 -5.75
CA ASN A 143 14.64 -5.37 -5.28
C ASN A 143 16.06 -5.95 -5.38
N PRO A 144 17.05 -5.14 -5.79
CA PRO A 144 18.44 -5.57 -5.81
C PRO A 144 18.88 -5.96 -4.40
N THR A 145 19.68 -7.01 -4.31
CA THR A 145 20.38 -7.33 -3.07
C THR A 145 21.49 -6.31 -2.81
N THR A 146 21.89 -6.17 -1.55
CA THR A 146 23.00 -5.26 -1.18
C THR A 146 24.33 -5.62 -1.89
N ALA A 147 24.51 -6.89 -2.26
CA ALA A 147 25.64 -7.35 -3.06
C ALA A 147 25.55 -6.87 -4.53
N GLU A 148 24.37 -6.97 -5.15
CA GLU A 148 24.12 -6.48 -6.51
C GLU A 148 24.19 -4.95 -6.62
N ALA A 149 23.69 -4.24 -5.61
CA ALA A 149 23.76 -2.77 -5.56
C ALA A 149 25.22 -2.29 -5.52
N ARG A 150 26.07 -2.91 -4.68
CA ARG A 150 27.50 -2.61 -4.63
C ARG A 150 28.21 -2.96 -5.93
N ALA A 151 27.87 -4.09 -6.56
CA ALA A 151 28.44 -4.44 -7.85
C ALA A 151 28.12 -3.37 -8.91
N ASN A 152 26.90 -2.81 -8.91
CA ASN A 152 26.46 -1.75 -9.81
C ASN A 152 27.05 -0.35 -9.50
N GLU A 153 27.35 -0.06 -8.24
CA GLU A 153 28.10 1.15 -7.82
C GLU A 153 29.58 1.06 -8.17
N LEU A 154 30.13 -0.17 -8.15
CA LEU A 154 31.51 -0.46 -8.55
C LEU A 154 31.68 -0.59 -10.08
N VAL A 155 30.59 -0.57 -10.85
CA VAL A 155 30.68 -0.38 -12.31
C VAL A 155 31.13 1.06 -12.55
N PRO A 156 32.32 1.26 -13.13
CA PRO A 156 32.85 2.60 -13.30
C PRO A 156 31.99 3.40 -14.30
N LYS A 157 31.26 4.40 -13.80
CA LYS A 157 30.45 5.30 -14.64
C LYS A 157 31.28 6.52 -15.03
N GLY A 158 31.92 6.46 -16.19
CA GLY A 158 32.59 7.60 -16.82
C GLY A 158 33.75 7.20 -17.75
N PRO A 159 34.16 8.06 -18.70
CA PRO A 159 35.32 7.79 -19.55
C PRO A 159 36.59 7.87 -18.70
N GLY A 160 37.31 6.74 -18.54
CA GLY A 160 38.62 6.66 -17.88
C GLY A 160 38.67 5.91 -16.54
N ALA A 161 37.64 5.16 -16.17
CA ALA A 161 37.60 4.54 -14.85
C ALA A 161 38.10 3.08 -14.86
N ASN A 162 38.98 2.76 -13.88
CA ASN A 162 39.90 1.64 -13.90
C ASN A 162 39.23 0.33 -13.41
N PRO A 163 39.23 -0.78 -14.18
CA PRO A 163 38.51 -2.02 -13.83
C PRO A 163 39.01 -2.77 -12.58
N ALA A 164 40.19 -2.41 -12.05
CA ALA A 164 40.87 -3.17 -11.00
C ALA A 164 40.35 -2.93 -9.56
N LEU A 165 39.42 -1.98 -9.33
CA LEU A 165 38.90 -1.71 -7.99
C LEU A 165 37.88 -2.76 -7.48
N ALA A 166 37.25 -3.51 -8.38
CA ALA A 166 36.23 -4.49 -8.03
C ALA A 166 36.78 -5.71 -7.26
N ALA A 167 38.08 -5.99 -7.34
CA ALA A 167 38.70 -7.18 -6.75
C ALA A 167 39.10 -7.04 -5.27
N LEU A 168 39.08 -5.82 -4.70
CA LEU A 168 39.61 -5.58 -3.34
C LEU A 168 38.56 -5.64 -2.22
N ALA A 169 37.26 -5.69 -2.54
CA ALA A 169 36.18 -5.48 -1.58
C ALA A 169 35.43 -6.78 -1.18
N GLY A 170 36.16 -7.86 -0.97
CA GLY A 170 35.60 -9.06 -0.34
C GLY A 170 35.47 -8.89 1.17
N ASN A 171 34.25 -8.94 1.72
CA ASN A 171 33.93 -9.81 2.87
C ASN A 171 32.42 -9.89 3.15
N ASP A 172 32.04 -11.09 3.59
CA ASP A 172 30.73 -11.62 3.92
C ASP A 172 30.10 -11.10 5.23
N ASN A 173 28.78 -11.31 5.30
CA ASN A 173 27.89 -11.31 6.47
C ASN A 173 27.49 -9.96 7.10
N SER A 174 26.19 -9.65 6.97
CA SER A 174 25.44 -9.13 8.12
C SER A 174 23.98 -9.59 8.07
N ALA A 175 23.64 -10.50 8.99
CA ALA A 175 22.26 -10.75 9.37
C ALA A 175 21.62 -9.42 9.78
N PHE A 176 20.54 -9.06 9.10
CA PHE A 176 19.85 -7.78 9.26
C PHE A 176 19.16 -7.74 10.63
N LYS A 177 19.81 -7.14 11.63
CA LYS A 177 19.09 -6.48 12.72
C LYS A 177 18.66 -5.12 12.17
N PRO A 178 17.36 -4.76 12.18
CA PRO A 178 16.97 -3.38 11.94
C PRO A 178 17.50 -2.54 13.11
N ALA A 179 18.70 -1.99 12.95
CA ALA A 179 19.37 -1.11 13.90
C ALA A 179 19.30 0.33 13.41
N VAL A 180 18.12 0.79 12.98
CA VAL A 180 17.86 2.22 13.00
C VAL A 180 17.37 2.52 14.41
N LYS A 181 18.30 2.91 15.30
CA LYS A 181 17.88 3.80 16.41
C LYS A 181 17.24 4.98 15.69
N HIS A 182 15.92 5.12 15.72
CA HIS A 182 15.28 6.27 15.09
C HIS A 182 16.01 7.50 15.62
N VAL A 183 16.58 8.29 14.72
CA VAL A 183 17.35 9.47 15.07
C VAL A 183 16.34 10.56 15.42
N VAL A 184 15.71 10.40 16.58
CA VAL A 184 14.74 11.34 17.10
C VAL A 184 15.52 12.55 17.60
N SER A 185 15.16 13.73 17.11
CA SER A 185 15.77 14.99 17.57
C SER A 185 15.44 15.21 19.06
N ARG A 186 16.29 16.00 19.75
CA ARG A 186 16.02 16.37 21.15
C ARG A 186 14.66 17.04 21.33
N GLU A 187 14.23 17.83 20.34
CA GLU A 187 12.93 18.51 20.33
C GLU A 187 11.76 17.51 20.21
N LEU A 188 11.88 16.52 19.33
CA LEU A 188 10.87 15.46 19.17
C LEU A 188 10.76 14.59 20.43
N ILE A 189 11.88 14.34 21.13
CA ILE A 189 11.85 13.65 22.43
C ILE A 189 11.09 14.50 23.47
N LEU A 190 11.42 15.79 23.59
CA LEU A 190 10.73 16.69 24.52
C LEU A 190 9.25 16.82 24.20
N PHE A 191 8.88 16.86 22.91
CA PHE A 191 7.51 16.86 22.46
C PHE A 191 6.77 15.57 22.86
N PHE A 192 7.39 14.41 22.61
CA PHE A 192 6.83 13.11 22.99
C PHE A 192 6.65 12.99 24.51
N ASP A 193 7.63 13.43 25.30
CA ASP A 193 7.54 13.42 26.75
C ASP A 193 6.43 14.36 27.25
N LYS A 194 6.27 15.54 26.64
CA LYS A 194 5.17 16.47 26.98
C LYS A 194 3.80 15.88 26.68
N ILE A 195 3.65 15.14 25.56
CA ILE A 195 2.42 14.42 25.25
C ILE A 195 2.16 13.33 26.29
N LYS A 196 3.17 12.51 26.62
CA LYS A 196 3.04 11.47 27.64
C LYS A 196 2.57 12.02 28.97
N THR A 197 3.19 13.11 29.44
CA THR A 197 2.81 13.72 30.71
C THR A 197 1.38 14.25 30.67
N ALA A 198 0.97 14.90 29.57
CA ALA A 198 -0.39 15.45 29.44
C ALA A 198 -1.46 14.34 29.36
N LEU A 199 -1.16 13.20 28.73
CA LEU A 199 -2.09 12.07 28.61
C LEU A 199 -2.20 11.24 29.89
N LEU A 200 -1.13 11.14 30.69
CA LEU A 200 -1.12 10.33 31.92
C LEU A 200 -1.56 11.11 33.17
N ASP A 201 -1.70 12.43 33.07
CA ASP A 201 -2.20 13.24 34.18
C ASP A 201 -3.72 13.05 34.35
N GLU A 202 -4.13 12.48 35.48
CA GLU A 202 -5.53 12.16 35.81
C GLU A 202 -6.25 13.31 36.53
N SER A 203 -5.59 14.43 36.79
CA SER A 203 -6.19 15.53 37.52
C SER A 203 -7.43 16.08 36.79
N PRO A 204 -8.53 16.35 37.53
CA PRO A 204 -9.77 16.88 36.96
C PRO A 204 -9.70 18.39 36.69
N ASP A 205 -8.52 19.01 36.86
CA ASP A 205 -8.31 20.43 36.67
C ASP A 205 -8.59 20.82 35.22
N GLN A 206 -9.38 21.89 35.02
CA GLN A 206 -9.81 22.31 33.67
C GLN A 206 -8.63 22.60 32.74
N GLU A 207 -7.55 23.18 33.29
CA GLU A 207 -6.32 23.47 32.54
C GLU A 207 -5.65 22.20 32.01
N VAL A 208 -5.63 21.12 32.80
CA VAL A 208 -5.03 19.84 32.44
C VAL A 208 -5.86 19.14 31.38
N VAL A 209 -7.19 19.18 31.49
CA VAL A 209 -8.09 18.65 30.46
C VAL A 209 -7.91 19.38 29.12
N ILE A 210 -7.77 20.71 29.15
CA ILE A 210 -7.49 21.51 27.95
C ILE A 210 -6.13 21.13 27.36
N LEU A 211 -5.10 20.98 28.19
CA LEU A 211 -3.76 20.58 27.76
C LEU A 211 -3.78 19.20 27.09
N ARG A 212 -4.52 18.24 27.66
CA ARG A 212 -4.68 16.89 27.11
C ARG A 212 -5.35 16.91 25.75
N LYS A 213 -6.45 17.65 25.61
CA LYS A 213 -7.16 17.80 24.34
C LYS A 213 -6.28 18.50 23.29
N SER A 214 -5.52 19.51 23.70
CA SER A 214 -4.56 20.20 22.82
C SER A 214 -3.45 19.26 22.36
N ALA A 215 -2.94 18.38 23.24
CA ALA A 215 -1.93 17.40 22.88
C ALA A 215 -2.44 16.39 21.85
N LEU A 216 -3.68 15.89 22.00
CA LEU A 216 -4.32 15.01 21.02
C LEU A 216 -4.55 15.72 19.68
N GLU A 217 -4.97 16.98 19.69
CA GLU A 217 -5.15 17.76 18.46
C GLU A 217 -3.82 17.98 17.73
N SER A 218 -2.73 18.27 18.46
CA SER A 218 -1.39 18.36 17.86
C SER A 218 -1.00 17.05 17.16
N VAL A 219 -1.26 15.89 17.76
CA VAL A 219 -0.99 14.59 17.11
C VAL A 219 -1.84 14.39 15.84
N ARG A 220 -3.07 14.90 15.84
CA ARG A 220 -4.01 14.81 14.70
C ARG A 220 -3.60 15.70 13.52
N SER A 221 -3.03 16.88 13.77
CA SER A 221 -2.72 17.87 12.72
C SER A 221 -1.27 17.89 12.26
N ASP A 222 -0.32 17.53 13.12
CA ASP A 222 1.10 17.83 12.86
C ASP A 222 1.72 16.86 11.82
N PRO A 223 2.35 17.37 10.75
CA PRO A 223 2.92 16.54 9.69
C PRO A 223 4.30 15.98 10.02
N GLY A 224 5.01 16.54 10.99
CA GLY A 224 6.40 16.20 11.33
C GLY A 224 6.58 14.99 12.25
N LEU A 225 5.51 14.26 12.56
CA LEU A 225 5.51 13.23 13.62
C LEU A 225 5.85 11.82 13.13
N HIS A 226 6.21 11.64 11.85
CA HIS A 226 6.44 10.33 11.26
C HIS A 226 7.47 9.48 12.02
N GLN A 227 8.58 10.08 12.47
CA GLN A 227 9.61 9.40 13.26
C GLN A 227 9.14 8.96 14.66
N LEU A 228 8.08 9.60 15.19
CA LEU A 228 7.51 9.27 16.50
C LEU A 228 6.41 8.20 16.43
N VAL A 229 5.88 7.88 15.24
CA VAL A 229 4.82 6.88 15.06
C VAL A 229 5.16 5.54 15.70
N PRO A 230 6.36 4.93 15.48
CA PRO A 230 6.71 3.67 16.14
C PRO A 230 6.69 3.75 17.67
N TYR A 231 7.12 4.89 18.22
CA TYR A 231 7.15 5.12 19.66
C TYR A 231 5.75 5.30 20.24
N PHE A 232 4.84 5.98 19.54
CA PHE A 232 3.44 6.05 19.93
C PHE A 232 2.77 4.68 19.89
N VAL A 233 3.01 3.88 18.84
CA VAL A 233 2.48 2.50 18.73
C VAL A 233 2.97 1.64 19.89
N GLN A 234 4.27 1.69 20.19
CA GLN A 234 4.85 0.97 21.33
C GLN A 234 4.29 1.46 22.67
N PHE A 235 4.16 2.78 22.83
CA PHE A 235 3.62 3.38 24.05
C PHE A 235 2.16 2.95 24.30
N VAL A 236 1.32 2.96 23.26
CA VAL A 236 -0.05 2.45 23.31
C VAL A 236 -0.07 0.97 23.70
N ALA A 237 0.74 0.14 23.03
CA ALA A 237 0.78 -1.30 23.30
C ALA A 237 1.24 -1.61 24.73
N GLU A 238 2.26 -0.92 25.22
CA GLU A 238 2.79 -1.08 26.58
C GLU A 238 1.76 -0.64 27.62
N LYS A 239 1.17 0.56 27.48
CA LYS A 239 0.21 1.09 28.46
C LYS A 239 -1.08 0.28 28.50
N VAL A 240 -1.59 -0.18 27.36
CA VAL A 240 -2.77 -1.06 27.34
C VAL A 240 -2.48 -2.40 28.02
N THR A 241 -1.29 -2.97 27.84
CA THR A 241 -0.93 -4.27 28.43
C THR A 241 -0.68 -4.18 29.94
N HIS A 242 -0.02 -3.12 30.41
CA HIS A 242 0.36 -2.96 31.82
C HIS A 242 -0.66 -2.23 32.69
N SER A 243 -1.63 -1.53 32.10
CA SER A 243 -2.62 -0.71 32.83
C SER A 243 -4.06 -1.11 32.53
N THR A 244 -4.33 -2.40 32.35
CA THR A 244 -5.69 -2.95 32.12
C THR A 244 -6.69 -2.62 33.23
N GLY A 245 -6.21 -2.36 34.45
CA GLY A 245 -7.02 -1.95 35.60
C GLY A 245 -7.38 -0.46 35.65
N ASN A 246 -6.82 0.39 34.78
CA ASN A 246 -7.06 1.83 34.78
C ASN A 246 -7.78 2.27 33.50
N LEU A 247 -9.09 2.52 33.63
CA LEU A 247 -9.96 2.90 32.51
C LEU A 247 -9.56 4.23 31.87
N PHE A 248 -9.09 5.18 32.67
CA PHE A 248 -8.66 6.48 32.18
C PHE A 248 -7.49 6.33 31.20
N ILE A 249 -6.43 5.61 31.60
CA ILE A 249 -5.26 5.37 30.74
C ILE A 249 -5.67 4.66 29.44
N LEU A 250 -6.53 3.63 29.54
CA LEU A 250 -7.00 2.90 28.35
C LEU A 250 -7.77 3.82 27.39
N GLN A 251 -8.64 4.69 27.90
CA GLN A 251 -9.36 5.65 27.08
C GLN A 251 -8.39 6.61 26.39
N GLN A 252 -7.40 7.14 27.11
CA GLN A 252 -6.39 8.03 26.53
C GLN A 252 -5.55 7.35 25.44
N MET A 253 -5.24 6.05 25.59
CA MET A 253 -4.53 5.31 24.54
C MET A 253 -5.40 5.09 23.29
N MET A 254 -6.71 4.87 23.44
CA MET A 254 -7.64 4.77 22.31
C MET A 254 -7.83 6.12 21.60
N GLU A 255 -7.94 7.22 22.35
CA GLU A 255 -8.02 8.59 21.80
C GLU A 255 -6.73 8.99 21.07
N LEU A 256 -5.55 8.65 21.63
CA LEU A 256 -4.28 8.85 20.96
C LEU A 256 -4.19 8.06 19.64
N THR A 257 -4.61 6.79 19.66
CA THR A 257 -4.63 5.94 18.46
C THR A 257 -5.58 6.50 17.40
N GLN A 258 -6.75 7.01 17.83
CA GLN A 258 -7.69 7.70 16.94
C GLN A 258 -7.06 8.95 16.32
N ALA A 259 -6.39 9.80 17.12
CA ALA A 259 -5.71 11.01 16.62
C ALA A 259 -4.64 10.66 15.58
N MET A 260 -3.87 9.60 15.80
CA MET A 260 -2.87 9.13 14.83
C MET A 260 -3.48 8.67 13.51
N ILE A 261 -4.60 7.94 13.54
CA ILE A 261 -5.26 7.42 12.34
C ILE A 261 -6.00 8.52 11.56
N GLU A 262 -6.49 9.55 12.25
CA GLU A 262 -7.14 10.70 11.60
C GLU A 262 -6.14 11.65 10.92
N ASN A 263 -4.85 11.56 11.26
CA ASN A 263 -3.81 12.39 10.66
C ASN A 263 -3.44 11.90 9.25
N LYS A 264 -3.89 12.63 8.22
CA LYS A 264 -3.63 12.34 6.80
C LYS A 264 -2.16 12.44 6.38
N SER A 265 -1.34 13.10 7.19
CA SER A 265 0.08 13.31 6.94
C SER A 265 0.93 12.10 7.33
N LEU A 266 0.39 11.22 8.19
CA LEU A 266 1.10 10.08 8.73
C LEU A 266 0.76 8.82 7.94
N PHE A 267 1.79 8.12 7.47
CA PHE A 267 1.63 6.80 6.87
C PHE A 267 1.61 5.74 7.98
N VAL A 268 0.40 5.36 8.42
CA VAL A 268 0.19 4.43 9.55
C VAL A 268 0.04 2.97 9.08
N ASP A 269 -0.17 2.72 7.78
CA ASP A 269 -0.39 1.38 7.20
C ASP A 269 0.60 0.31 7.69
N PRO A 270 1.94 0.57 7.76
CA PRO A 270 2.90 -0.44 8.20
C PRO A 270 2.69 -0.87 9.66
N TYR A 271 2.07 -0.02 10.47
CA TYR A 271 1.89 -0.20 11.92
C TYR A 271 0.51 -0.72 12.29
N VAL A 272 -0.44 -0.80 11.35
CA VAL A 272 -1.82 -1.27 11.62
C VAL A 272 -1.83 -2.65 12.27
N ALA A 273 -1.01 -3.59 11.78
CA ALA A 273 -0.93 -4.93 12.35
C ALA A 273 -0.48 -4.94 13.82
N SER A 274 0.31 -3.94 14.25
CA SER A 274 0.80 -3.77 15.62
C SER A 274 -0.17 -2.98 16.50
N LEU A 275 -0.98 -2.09 15.93
CA LEU A 275 -2.02 -1.32 16.64
C LEU A 275 -3.29 -2.12 16.93
N VAL A 276 -3.60 -3.11 16.10
CA VAL A 276 -4.82 -3.92 16.22
C VAL A 276 -4.89 -4.72 17.54
N PRO A 277 -3.84 -5.43 18.01
CA PRO A 277 -3.94 -6.23 19.23
C PRO A 277 -4.25 -5.44 20.53
N PRO A 278 -3.64 -4.26 20.78
CA PRO A 278 -4.04 -3.39 21.90
C PRO A 278 -5.52 -2.99 21.83
N ILE A 279 -6.02 -2.61 20.65
CA ILE A 279 -7.43 -2.23 20.46
C ILE A 279 -8.34 -3.42 20.75
N ILE A 280 -8.03 -4.60 20.20
CA ILE A 280 -8.77 -5.85 20.49
C ILE A 280 -8.79 -6.13 22.00
N THR A 281 -7.68 -5.90 22.70
CA THR A 281 -7.61 -6.09 24.16
C THR A 281 -8.59 -5.17 24.90
N CYS A 282 -8.77 -3.93 24.45
CA CYS A 282 -9.79 -3.02 24.98
C CYS A 282 -11.23 -3.43 24.63
N ILE A 283 -11.44 -4.20 23.56
CA ILE A 283 -12.78 -4.69 23.15
C ILE A 283 -13.17 -5.96 23.93
N ILE A 284 -12.30 -6.97 23.94
CA ILE A 284 -12.55 -8.32 24.48
C ILE A 284 -11.70 -8.65 25.72
N GLY A 285 -11.26 -7.62 26.46
CA GLY A 285 -10.59 -7.77 27.74
C GLY A 285 -11.52 -8.34 28.82
N ARG A 286 -11.06 -9.37 29.54
CA ARG A 286 -11.86 -10.05 30.59
C ARG A 286 -12.13 -9.17 31.81
N THR A 287 -11.16 -8.37 32.21
CA THR A 287 -11.23 -7.47 33.37
C THR A 287 -10.67 -6.12 32.95
N LEU A 288 -11.55 -5.19 32.59
CA LEU A 288 -11.19 -3.82 32.23
C LEU A 288 -11.62 -2.92 33.39
N GLY A 289 -10.68 -2.19 33.98
CA GLY A 289 -10.97 -1.42 35.19
C GLY A 289 -11.09 -2.29 36.45
N GLY A 290 -10.95 -1.66 37.62
CA GLY A 290 -11.30 -2.29 38.90
C GLY A 290 -12.82 -2.36 39.11
N ASP A 291 -13.26 -3.20 40.06
CA ASP A 291 -14.67 -3.42 40.44
C ASP A 291 -15.30 -2.25 41.23
N ALA A 292 -14.97 -1.00 40.87
CA ALA A 292 -15.51 0.18 41.54
C ALA A 292 -16.95 0.47 41.05
N PRO A 293 -17.89 0.82 41.95
CA PRO A 293 -19.25 1.21 41.55
C PRO A 293 -19.21 2.46 40.64
N GLY A 294 -19.84 2.38 39.47
CA GLY A 294 -19.78 3.39 38.40
C GLY A 294 -18.84 3.05 37.23
N SER A 295 -17.88 2.14 37.44
CA SER A 295 -16.92 1.72 36.39
C SER A 295 -17.58 1.00 35.20
N LEU A 296 -18.74 0.37 35.39
CA LEU A 296 -19.42 -0.42 34.37
C LEU A 296 -19.78 0.42 33.13
N LYS A 297 -20.30 1.63 33.34
CA LYS A 297 -20.67 2.53 32.24
C LYS A 297 -19.44 2.95 31.43
N ASP A 298 -18.33 3.22 32.12
CA ASP A 298 -17.09 3.66 31.50
C ASP A 298 -16.38 2.50 30.77
N GLN A 299 -16.49 1.28 31.29
CA GLN A 299 -16.05 0.06 30.60
C GLN A 299 -16.76 -0.14 29.26
N TYR A 300 -18.09 0.03 29.21
CA TYR A 300 -18.84 -0.08 27.97
C TYR A 300 -18.53 1.07 26.99
N GLN A 301 -18.38 2.30 27.49
CA GLN A 301 -17.94 3.44 26.65
C GLN A 301 -16.56 3.19 26.02
N LEU A 302 -15.60 2.66 26.79
CA LEU A 302 -14.28 2.30 26.28
C LEU A 302 -14.38 1.24 25.17
N ARG A 303 -15.21 0.21 25.37
CA ARG A 303 -15.45 -0.84 24.36
C ARG A 303 -16.06 -0.25 23.10
N ASP A 304 -17.06 0.62 23.22
CA ASP A 304 -17.70 1.27 22.07
C ASP A 304 -16.70 2.17 21.30
N LEU A 305 -15.85 2.92 22.01
CA LEU A 305 -14.77 3.70 21.41
C LEU A 305 -13.80 2.79 20.64
N ALA A 306 -13.34 1.71 21.26
CA ALA A 306 -12.41 0.75 20.64
C ALA A 306 -13.03 0.03 19.43
N VAL A 307 -14.33 -0.32 19.48
CA VAL A 307 -15.06 -0.89 18.35
C VAL A 307 -15.21 0.13 17.21
N SER A 308 -15.50 1.39 17.52
CA SER A 308 -15.58 2.43 16.49
C SER A 308 -14.22 2.64 15.80
N LEU A 309 -13.13 2.55 16.56
CA LEU A 309 -11.76 2.66 16.07
C LEU A 309 -11.38 1.48 15.18
N ILE A 310 -11.68 0.24 15.59
CA ILE A 310 -11.40 -0.94 14.75
C ILE A 310 -12.23 -0.90 13.46
N GLY A 311 -13.46 -0.37 13.52
CA GLY A 311 -14.30 -0.13 12.35
C GLY A 311 -13.65 0.82 11.35
N ARG A 312 -13.13 1.95 11.83
CA ARG A 312 -12.40 2.93 10.99
C ARG A 312 -11.15 2.31 10.37
N ILE A 313 -10.36 1.58 11.15
CA ILE A 313 -9.17 0.87 10.68
C ILE A 313 -9.54 -0.16 9.59
N ALA A 314 -10.57 -0.98 9.85
CA ALA A 314 -11.02 -1.98 8.89
C ALA A 314 -11.53 -1.34 7.59
N GLY A 315 -12.25 -0.22 7.67
CA GLY A 315 -12.71 0.52 6.50
C GLY A 315 -11.57 1.15 5.69
N GLN A 316 -10.69 1.91 6.36
CA GLN A 316 -9.61 2.66 5.70
C GLN A 316 -8.50 1.76 5.11
N PHE A 317 -8.12 0.68 5.81
CA PHE A 317 -7.00 -0.16 5.43
C PHE A 317 -7.40 -1.50 4.77
N SER A 318 -8.69 -1.70 4.47
CA SER A 318 -9.18 -2.88 3.73
C SER A 318 -8.51 -3.04 2.37
N ASN A 319 -8.26 -1.94 1.66
CA ASN A 319 -7.60 -1.94 0.35
C ASN A 319 -6.12 -2.32 0.43
N THR A 320 -5.43 -1.90 1.49
CA THR A 320 -4.01 -2.21 1.70
C THR A 320 -3.81 -3.63 2.24
N SER A 321 -4.76 -4.16 3.01
CA SER A 321 -4.68 -5.48 3.62
C SER A 321 -6.00 -6.25 3.51
N ALA A 322 -6.14 -7.01 2.43
CA ALA A 322 -7.30 -7.87 2.20
C ALA A 322 -7.52 -8.92 3.33
N GLU A 323 -6.47 -9.31 4.04
CA GLU A 323 -6.56 -10.29 5.13
C GLU A 323 -7.02 -9.70 6.47
N LEU A 324 -6.91 -8.38 6.65
CA LEU A 324 -7.18 -7.73 7.94
C LEU A 324 -8.63 -7.96 8.39
N GLN A 325 -9.59 -7.69 7.51
CA GLN A 325 -11.02 -7.82 7.80
C GLN A 325 -11.38 -9.28 8.16
N ALA A 326 -10.88 -10.25 7.38
CA ALA A 326 -11.12 -11.67 7.62
C ALA A 326 -10.49 -12.15 8.94
N ARG A 327 -9.29 -11.67 9.29
CA ARG A 327 -8.62 -11.98 10.55
C ARG A 327 -9.38 -11.41 11.75
N LEU A 328 -9.86 -10.17 11.66
CA LEU A 328 -10.64 -9.53 12.71
C LEU A 328 -11.97 -10.26 12.93
N ALA A 329 -12.70 -10.55 11.85
CA ALA A 329 -13.96 -11.30 11.91
C ALA A 329 -13.78 -12.67 12.58
N ARG A 330 -12.72 -13.41 12.23
CA ARG A 330 -12.37 -14.69 12.88
C ARG A 330 -12.10 -14.54 14.38
N THR A 331 -11.38 -13.50 14.80
CA THR A 331 -11.10 -13.25 16.22
C THR A 331 -12.37 -12.96 17.01
N PHE A 332 -13.27 -12.11 16.51
CA PHE A 332 -14.51 -11.81 17.22
C PHE A 332 -15.47 -12.98 17.22
N LEU A 333 -15.61 -13.70 16.09
CA LEU A 333 -16.44 -14.90 16.01
C LEU A 333 -15.98 -15.98 17.01
N LYS A 334 -14.66 -16.21 17.12
CA LYS A 334 -14.10 -17.17 18.08
C LYS A 334 -14.49 -16.83 19.53
N ASN A 335 -14.49 -15.55 19.90
CA ASN A 335 -14.88 -15.13 21.25
C ASN A 335 -16.40 -15.12 21.45
N PHE A 336 -17.18 -14.86 20.39
CA PHE A 336 -18.63 -14.93 20.44
C PHE A 336 -19.14 -16.36 20.65
N LEU A 337 -18.55 -17.34 19.96
CA LEU A 337 -18.96 -18.76 20.01
C LEU A 337 -18.46 -19.51 21.26
N ASP A 338 -17.64 -18.92 22.11
CA ASP A 338 -17.09 -19.54 23.32
C ASP A 338 -17.98 -19.26 24.54
N PRO A 339 -18.79 -20.23 25.04
CA PRO A 339 -19.74 -20.01 26.13
C PRO A 339 -19.09 -19.77 27.50
N SER A 340 -17.78 -19.96 27.62
CA SER A 340 -17.03 -19.77 28.86
C SER A 340 -16.62 -18.31 29.11
N ARG A 341 -16.84 -17.43 28.13
CA ARG A 341 -16.46 -16.02 28.19
C ARG A 341 -17.45 -15.20 29.03
N THR A 342 -16.97 -14.08 29.55
CA THR A 342 -17.83 -13.14 30.30
C THR A 342 -18.76 -12.39 29.35
N LEU A 343 -19.92 -11.94 29.85
CA LEU A 343 -20.92 -11.21 29.06
C LEU A 343 -20.32 -9.97 28.37
N ASP A 344 -19.37 -9.32 29.05
CA ASP A 344 -18.61 -8.18 28.56
C ASP A 344 -17.79 -8.49 27.29
N VAL A 345 -17.20 -9.69 27.22
CA VAL A 345 -16.45 -10.15 26.05
C VAL A 345 -17.40 -10.44 24.89
N HIS A 346 -18.56 -11.04 25.18
CA HIS A 346 -19.58 -11.25 24.15
C HIS A 346 -20.13 -9.93 23.60
N TYR A 347 -20.36 -8.93 24.46
CA TYR A 347 -20.77 -7.58 24.06
C TYR A 347 -19.78 -6.98 23.06
N GLY A 348 -18.49 -6.98 23.40
CA GLY A 348 -17.43 -6.47 22.52
C GLY A 348 -17.31 -7.27 21.22
N ALA A 349 -17.43 -8.59 21.26
CA ALA A 349 -17.35 -9.45 20.08
C ALA A 349 -18.50 -9.19 19.09
N ILE A 350 -19.74 -9.08 19.58
CA ILE A 350 -20.93 -8.83 18.73
C ILE A 350 -20.85 -7.43 18.09
N ASN A 351 -20.49 -6.40 18.86
CA ASN A 351 -20.31 -5.05 18.35
C ASN A 351 -19.14 -4.98 17.34
N GLY A 352 -18.07 -5.75 17.57
CA GLY A 352 -16.95 -5.88 16.64
C GLY A 352 -17.37 -6.48 15.29
N ILE A 353 -18.11 -7.61 15.31
CA ILE A 353 -18.63 -8.26 14.08
C ILE A 353 -19.55 -7.29 13.32
N THR A 354 -20.48 -6.65 14.04
CA THR A 354 -21.42 -5.67 13.50
C THR A 354 -20.70 -4.53 12.78
N THR A 355 -19.62 -3.99 13.36
CA THR A 355 -18.92 -2.83 12.81
C THR A 355 -18.00 -3.18 11.65
N ILE A 356 -17.35 -4.35 11.66
CA ILE A 356 -16.36 -4.73 10.64
C ILE A 356 -17.00 -5.33 9.38
N GLY A 357 -18.01 -6.17 9.58
CA GLY A 357 -18.65 -6.91 8.49
C GLY A 357 -20.03 -6.40 8.10
N GLY A 358 -20.55 -5.40 8.83
CA GLY A 358 -21.84 -4.79 8.52
C GLY A 358 -23.01 -5.79 8.55
N PRO A 359 -24.08 -5.49 7.79
CA PRO A 359 -25.30 -6.32 7.77
C PRO A 359 -25.05 -7.77 7.34
N THR A 360 -24.18 -7.98 6.35
CA THR A 360 -23.92 -9.30 5.76
C THR A 360 -23.20 -10.23 6.74
N ALA A 361 -22.29 -9.71 7.57
CA ALA A 361 -21.64 -10.52 8.59
C ALA A 361 -22.59 -10.88 9.74
N ILE A 362 -23.54 -10.02 10.07
CA ILE A 362 -24.55 -10.32 11.10
C ILE A 362 -25.47 -11.44 10.62
N SER A 363 -25.95 -11.34 9.38
CA SER A 363 -26.80 -12.38 8.79
C SER A 363 -26.09 -13.72 8.67
N ALA A 364 -24.80 -13.73 8.33
CA ALA A 364 -24.04 -14.97 8.12
C ALA A 364 -23.44 -15.57 9.40
N LEU A 365 -23.00 -14.74 10.37
CA LEU A 365 -22.20 -15.20 11.52
C LEU A 365 -22.97 -15.16 12.85
N VAL A 366 -23.84 -14.16 13.05
CA VAL A 366 -24.54 -13.96 14.32
C VAL A 366 -25.86 -14.73 14.31
N LEU A 367 -26.76 -14.45 13.35
CA LEU A 367 -28.12 -15.00 13.31
C LEU A 367 -28.19 -16.54 13.41
N PRO A 368 -27.39 -17.33 12.64
CA PRO A 368 -27.49 -18.78 12.69
C PRO A 368 -27.13 -19.38 14.05
N ASN A 369 -26.31 -18.67 14.84
CA ASN A 369 -25.81 -19.13 16.13
C ASN A 369 -26.64 -18.62 17.31
N LEU A 370 -27.61 -17.71 17.12
CA LEU A 370 -28.37 -17.10 18.21
C LEU A 370 -29.22 -18.09 18.99
N LYS A 371 -29.82 -19.09 18.32
CA LYS A 371 -30.59 -20.15 18.99
C LYS A 371 -29.73 -20.96 19.98
N ALA A 372 -28.52 -21.33 19.58
CA ALA A 372 -27.59 -22.02 20.47
C ALA A 372 -27.08 -21.08 21.58
N TYR A 373 -26.91 -19.80 21.27
CA TYR A 373 -26.48 -18.77 22.21
C TYR A 373 -27.52 -18.47 23.31
N GLU A 374 -28.79 -18.80 23.11
CA GLU A 374 -29.85 -18.65 24.11
C GLU A 374 -29.53 -19.33 25.44
N TYR A 375 -28.77 -20.43 25.42
CA TYR A 375 -28.26 -21.08 26.63
C TYR A 375 -27.42 -20.12 27.50
N VAL A 376 -26.55 -19.32 26.89
CA VAL A 376 -25.69 -18.34 27.59
C VAL A 376 -26.54 -17.23 28.19
N LEU A 377 -27.53 -16.72 27.43
CA LEU A 377 -28.44 -15.69 27.91
C LEU A 377 -29.30 -16.19 29.08
N THR A 378 -29.83 -17.41 28.98
CA THR A 378 -30.65 -18.01 30.04
C THR A 378 -29.82 -18.24 31.31
N LYS A 379 -28.60 -18.75 31.16
CA LYS A 379 -27.66 -18.89 32.28
C LYS A 379 -27.38 -17.53 32.95
N ALA A 380 -27.10 -16.50 32.16
CA ALA A 380 -26.84 -15.15 32.68
C ALA A 380 -28.04 -14.55 33.43
N GLN A 381 -29.26 -14.71 32.88
CA GLN A 381 -30.49 -14.26 33.52
C GLN A 381 -30.78 -15.01 34.84
N ASN A 382 -30.44 -16.29 34.92
CA ASN A 382 -30.61 -17.09 36.14
C ASN A 382 -29.59 -16.72 37.23
N GLU A 383 -28.35 -16.38 36.85
CA GLU A 383 -27.27 -16.06 37.79
C GLU A 383 -27.31 -14.61 38.30
N LEU A 384 -27.61 -13.63 37.43
CA LEU A 384 -27.55 -12.20 37.74
C LEU A 384 -28.94 -11.53 37.83
N GLY A 385 -29.97 -12.16 37.25
CA GLY A 385 -31.30 -11.60 37.10
C GLY A 385 -31.53 -10.97 35.71
N PRO A 386 -32.78 -10.90 35.24
CA PRO A 386 -33.12 -10.41 33.89
C PRO A 386 -32.97 -8.89 33.72
N THR A 387 -32.88 -8.13 34.82
CA THR A 387 -32.76 -6.67 34.83
C THR A 387 -31.33 -6.20 35.13
N ASP A 388 -30.35 -7.10 35.19
CA ASP A 388 -28.95 -6.74 35.39
C ASP A 388 -28.42 -5.94 34.19
N ASP A 389 -27.68 -4.87 34.46
CA ASP A 389 -27.16 -3.96 33.45
C ASP A 389 -26.33 -4.68 32.38
N LYS A 390 -25.55 -5.72 32.75
CA LYS A 390 -24.71 -6.46 31.81
C LYS A 390 -25.54 -7.28 30.83
N VAL A 391 -26.61 -7.90 31.32
CA VAL A 391 -27.55 -8.67 30.49
C VAL A 391 -28.29 -7.73 29.54
N VAL A 392 -28.78 -6.59 30.04
CA VAL A 392 -29.47 -5.58 29.24
C VAL A 392 -28.56 -5.03 28.13
N MET A 393 -27.31 -4.70 28.45
CA MET A 393 -26.35 -4.17 27.48
C MET A 393 -25.99 -5.19 26.39
N LEU A 394 -25.79 -6.46 26.76
CA LEU A 394 -25.56 -7.54 25.80
C LEU A 394 -26.76 -7.74 24.86
N MET A 395 -27.98 -7.75 25.41
CA MET A 395 -29.19 -7.82 24.60
C MET A 395 -29.31 -6.61 23.67
N ALA A 396 -28.99 -5.41 24.16
CA ALA A 396 -28.98 -4.20 23.34
C ALA A 396 -27.96 -4.27 22.19
N ALA A 397 -26.78 -4.85 22.40
CA ALA A 397 -25.78 -5.07 21.34
C ALA A 397 -26.28 -6.03 20.26
N ILE A 398 -26.91 -7.15 20.65
CA ILE A 398 -27.52 -8.10 19.70
C ILE A 398 -28.62 -7.40 18.90
N MET A 399 -29.52 -6.68 19.58
CA MET A 399 -30.61 -5.96 18.92
C MET A 399 -30.10 -4.85 18.00
N LYS A 400 -29.06 -4.11 18.39
CA LYS A 400 -28.39 -3.11 17.54
C LYS A 400 -27.84 -3.75 16.27
N GLY A 401 -27.21 -4.92 16.38
CA GLY A 401 -26.73 -5.68 15.24
C GLY A 401 -27.87 -6.12 14.32
N ILE A 402 -28.93 -6.70 14.87
CA ILE A 402 -30.12 -7.13 14.11
C ILE A 402 -30.78 -5.93 13.41
N LEU A 403 -30.96 -4.81 14.11
CA LEU A 403 -31.54 -3.60 13.54
C LEU A 403 -30.71 -3.02 12.40
N SER A 404 -29.40 -3.24 12.38
CA SER A 404 -28.54 -2.79 11.27
C SER A 404 -28.78 -3.55 9.96
N LEU A 405 -29.57 -4.63 9.96
CA LEU A 405 -29.97 -5.34 8.74
C LEU A 405 -30.93 -4.51 7.86
N VAL A 406 -31.54 -3.46 8.42
CA VAL A 406 -32.48 -2.57 7.71
C VAL A 406 -32.03 -1.12 7.90
N ASP A 407 -32.00 -0.34 6.83
CA ASP A 407 -31.62 1.07 6.91
C ASP A 407 -32.64 1.88 7.72
N ILE A 408 -32.15 2.82 8.54
CA ILE A 408 -32.97 3.66 9.44
C ILE A 408 -33.94 4.56 8.65
N SER A 409 -33.63 4.88 7.38
CA SER A 409 -34.50 5.64 6.47
C SER A 409 -35.78 4.89 6.07
N ASP A 410 -35.85 3.59 6.35
CA ASP A 410 -36.96 2.71 6.00
C ASP A 410 -37.89 2.41 7.19
N SER A 411 -37.81 3.21 8.26
CA SER A 411 -38.81 3.17 9.34
C SER A 411 -40.22 3.41 8.78
N PRO A 412 -41.18 2.48 8.93
CA PRO A 412 -42.52 2.70 8.45
C PRO A 412 -43.20 3.74 9.33
N THR A 413 -43.94 4.66 8.71
CA THR A 413 -45.08 5.30 9.36
C THR A 413 -46.05 4.19 9.82
N PRO A 414 -46.74 4.36 10.96
CA PRO A 414 -47.66 3.35 11.46
C PRO A 414 -48.85 3.25 10.51
N THR A 415 -48.77 2.39 9.50
CA THR A 415 -49.92 2.08 8.65
C THR A 415 -50.85 1.18 9.45
N THR A 416 -51.84 1.83 10.06
CA THR A 416 -53.12 1.23 10.40
C THR A 416 -53.75 0.71 9.12
N ASN A 417 -53.63 -0.60 8.85
CA ASN A 417 -54.72 -1.44 8.32
C ASN A 417 -54.24 -2.86 7.95
N GLY A 418 -54.70 -3.82 8.75
CA GLY A 418 -55.23 -5.13 8.37
C GLY A 418 -54.57 -5.92 7.24
N THR A 419 -53.67 -6.83 7.61
CA THR A 419 -53.67 -8.22 7.10
C THR A 419 -53.14 -9.15 8.19
N ASN A 420 -53.97 -10.09 8.62
CA ASN A 420 -53.65 -11.16 9.57
C ASN A 420 -52.65 -12.17 8.97
N GLY A 421 -51.36 -11.83 8.98
CA GLY A 421 -50.24 -12.75 8.63
C GLY A 421 -49.25 -13.03 9.77
N ASN A 422 -49.35 -12.32 10.91
CA ASN A 422 -48.21 -12.18 11.84
C ASN A 422 -47.89 -13.38 12.74
N ALA A 423 -48.82 -14.32 12.98
CA ALA A 423 -48.57 -15.40 13.96
C ALA A 423 -47.57 -16.45 13.45
N ALA A 424 -47.68 -16.83 12.17
CA ALA A 424 -46.77 -17.81 11.57
C ALA A 424 -45.35 -17.25 11.40
N GLU A 425 -45.22 -15.98 11.00
CA GLU A 425 -43.94 -15.29 10.91
C GLU A 425 -43.26 -15.14 12.28
N ALA A 426 -44.02 -14.73 13.30
CA ALA A 426 -43.51 -14.62 14.66
C ALA A 426 -42.94 -15.94 15.17
N GLN A 427 -43.66 -17.04 14.94
CA GLN A 427 -43.23 -18.36 15.37
C GLN A 427 -41.97 -18.85 14.63
N LEU A 428 -41.86 -18.57 13.32
CA LEU A 428 -40.66 -18.89 12.54
C LEU A 428 -39.41 -18.11 12.98
N ILE A 429 -39.58 -16.88 13.46
CA ILE A 429 -38.50 -16.04 13.98
C ILE A 429 -38.05 -16.52 15.37
N GLU A 430 -39.00 -16.84 16.25
CA GLU A 430 -38.69 -17.43 17.56
C GLU A 430 -37.98 -18.77 17.42
N ASP A 431 -38.40 -19.60 16.46
CA ASP A 431 -37.75 -20.88 16.16
C ASP A 431 -36.30 -20.72 15.67
N TYR A 432 -35.98 -19.61 15.00
CA TYR A 432 -34.67 -19.36 14.41
C TYR A 432 -33.72 -18.60 15.35
N LEU A 433 -34.20 -17.59 16.08
CA LEU A 433 -33.40 -16.73 16.95
C LEU A 433 -33.41 -17.16 18.42
N GLY A 434 -34.30 -18.06 18.81
CA GLY A 434 -34.58 -18.38 20.21
C GLY A 434 -35.68 -17.50 20.80
N THR A 435 -36.26 -17.95 21.92
CA THR A 435 -37.43 -17.30 22.55
C THR A 435 -37.11 -15.91 23.12
N ILE A 436 -35.92 -15.73 23.72
CA ILE A 436 -35.53 -14.47 24.38
C ILE A 436 -35.33 -13.32 23.38
N ILE A 437 -34.59 -13.56 22.30
CA ILE A 437 -34.29 -12.53 21.28
C ILE A 437 -35.43 -12.47 20.25
N GLY A 438 -35.98 -13.62 19.85
CA GLY A 438 -37.09 -13.71 18.91
C GLY A 438 -38.32 -12.93 19.37
N SER A 439 -38.76 -13.09 20.62
CA SER A 439 -39.91 -12.35 21.16
C SER A 439 -39.71 -10.83 21.14
N ARG A 440 -38.48 -10.34 21.35
CA ARG A 440 -38.16 -8.91 21.25
C ARG A 440 -38.13 -8.40 19.83
N VAL A 441 -37.63 -9.19 18.88
CA VAL A 441 -37.68 -8.84 17.45
C VAL A 441 -39.13 -8.78 16.97
N VAL A 442 -39.96 -9.76 17.35
CA VAL A 442 -41.40 -9.77 17.04
C VAL A 442 -42.11 -8.57 17.65
N ALA A 443 -41.76 -8.17 18.88
CA ALA A 443 -42.34 -7.00 19.54
C ALA A 443 -42.06 -5.66 18.83
N ILE A 444 -41.00 -5.57 18.00
CA ILE A 444 -40.71 -4.38 17.19
C ILE A 444 -41.72 -4.22 16.04
N GLY A 445 -42.31 -5.32 15.56
CA GLY A 445 -43.35 -5.29 14.52
C GLY A 445 -42.86 -4.84 13.13
N ASN A 446 -41.55 -4.87 12.87
CA ASN A 446 -40.98 -4.48 11.57
C ASN A 446 -40.95 -5.67 10.60
N HIS A 447 -41.92 -5.73 9.68
CA HIS A 447 -42.06 -6.83 8.72
C HIS A 447 -40.86 -6.94 7.76
N LYS A 448 -40.23 -5.83 7.34
CA LYS A 448 -39.02 -5.89 6.49
C LYS A 448 -37.82 -6.52 7.22
N LEU A 449 -37.69 -6.24 8.51
CA LEU A 449 -36.66 -6.84 9.35
C LEU A 449 -36.88 -8.35 9.50
N ASN A 450 -38.13 -8.75 9.73
CA ASN A 450 -38.56 -10.14 9.80
C ASN A 450 -38.25 -10.88 8.49
N GLU A 451 -38.55 -10.28 7.35
CA GLU A 451 -38.22 -10.84 6.03
C GLU A 451 -36.70 -10.98 5.83
N ALA A 452 -35.91 -9.97 6.21
CA ALA A 452 -34.44 -10.02 6.11
C ALA A 452 -33.82 -11.15 6.97
N ILE A 453 -34.36 -11.36 8.18
CA ILE A 453 -33.95 -12.44 9.09
C ILE A 453 -34.35 -13.81 8.52
N LEU A 454 -35.54 -13.93 7.94
CA LEU A 454 -35.99 -15.20 7.35
C LEU A 454 -35.20 -15.52 6.06
N LYS A 455 -34.82 -14.52 5.27
CA LYS A 455 -33.92 -14.70 4.11
C LYS A 455 -32.53 -15.20 4.53
N SER A 456 -32.00 -14.74 5.66
CA SER A 456 -30.70 -15.25 6.13
C SER A 456 -30.75 -16.73 6.53
N ARG A 457 -31.92 -17.21 6.97
CA ARG A 457 -32.14 -18.63 7.28
C ARG A 457 -32.09 -19.52 6.03
N GLU A 458 -32.48 -19.02 4.86
CA GLU A 458 -32.43 -19.78 3.60
C GLU A 458 -31.03 -19.83 2.99
N LEU A 459 -30.16 -18.88 3.36
CA LEU A 459 -28.78 -18.76 2.88
C LEU A 459 -27.75 -19.52 3.76
N ALA A 460 -28.15 -19.92 4.97
CA ALA A 460 -27.34 -20.68 5.93
C ALA A 460 -27.62 -22.19 5.80
#